data_AF-C2EIC6-F1
#
_entry.id   AF-C2EIC6-F1
#
_cell.length_a   1.000
_cell.length_b   1.000
_cell.length_c   1.000
_cell.angle_alpha   90.00
_cell.angle_beta   90.00
_cell.angle_gamma   90.00
#
_symmetry.space_group_name_H-M   'P 1'
#
loop_
_entity.id
_entity.type
_entity.pdbx_description
1 polymer ?
#
loop_
_entity_poly.entity_id
_entity_poly.type
_entity_poly.pdbx_seq_one_letter_code
_entity_poly.pdbx_strand_id
1 'polypeptide(L)'
;MGEIDELYEKYDFYTACYLTYQGQERKTYTFKVEKSRNKLVNIDVGSICEAFYQVEGNVIPILSFIKIRKKIVTKDKFRRDYRQSLNSDIPILTIIKPETEFDIDEYNLVKKEWKSLLKLNNASSKRDLINDKPFSDKFTLYSQIHILSQNGYSRKSIAENLGIHRNTVSRYLKIKSYSELELLDSKRRKTKLSAFRDYILDLQLKSPQITGSEIYHRLQKMGYDGSKRSVLNFLKENRN
;
A
#
# COMPACT_ATOMS: atom_id res chain seq x y z
N MET A 1 39.22 -5.71 -16.16
CA MET A 1 37.83 -6.24 -16.17
C MET A 1 36.90 -5.04 -16.04
N GLY A 2 35.76 -4.97 -16.73
CA GLY A 2 34.85 -3.82 -16.55
C GLY A 2 34.07 -3.93 -15.24
N GLU A 3 33.65 -2.81 -14.63
CA GLU A 3 32.88 -2.74 -13.37
C GLU A 3 31.66 -3.69 -13.35
N ILE A 4 30.95 -3.79 -14.47
CA ILE A 4 29.80 -4.69 -14.64
C ILE A 4 30.20 -6.17 -14.48
N ASP A 5 31.40 -6.55 -14.91
CA ASP A 5 31.85 -7.94 -14.83
C ASP A 5 32.22 -8.34 -13.41
N GLU A 6 32.80 -7.42 -12.65
CA GLU A 6 33.10 -7.64 -11.23
C GLU A 6 31.81 -7.84 -10.42
N LEU A 7 30.76 -7.07 -10.74
CA LEU A 7 29.43 -7.26 -10.15
C LEU A 7 28.85 -8.64 -10.48
N TYR A 8 28.97 -9.10 -11.73
CA TYR A 8 28.51 -10.42 -12.14
C TYR A 8 29.26 -11.56 -11.44
N GLU A 9 30.56 -11.39 -11.18
CA GLU A 9 31.32 -12.40 -10.44
C GLU A 9 30.95 -12.43 -8.95
N LYS A 10 30.65 -11.28 -8.35
CA LYS A 10 30.33 -11.16 -6.92
C LYS A 10 28.89 -11.56 -6.55
N TYR A 11 27.92 -11.27 -7.40
CA TYR A 11 26.50 -11.41 -7.07
C TYR A 11 25.76 -12.39 -8.00
N ASP A 12 24.78 -13.10 -7.46
CA ASP A 12 23.70 -13.70 -8.22
C ASP A 12 22.58 -12.66 -8.40
N PHE A 13 21.94 -12.67 -9.57
CA PHE A 13 20.87 -11.74 -9.91
C PHE A 13 19.57 -12.46 -10.20
N TYR A 14 18.48 -11.89 -9.73
CA TYR A 14 17.13 -12.44 -9.86
C TYR A 14 16.16 -11.36 -10.30
N THR A 15 15.18 -11.73 -11.12
CA THR A 15 13.98 -10.92 -11.30
C THR A 15 12.92 -11.38 -10.33
N ALA A 16 12.27 -10.45 -9.63
CA ALA A 16 11.19 -10.73 -8.69
C ALA A 16 10.11 -9.64 -8.77
N CYS A 17 8.97 -9.90 -8.15
CA CYS A 17 7.86 -8.94 -8.05
C CYS A 17 7.42 -8.87 -6.59
N TYR A 18 6.95 -7.69 -6.16
CA TYR A 18 6.47 -7.51 -4.79
C TYR A 18 5.13 -8.23 -4.57
N LEU A 19 4.98 -8.72 -3.35
CA LEU A 19 3.72 -9.19 -2.77
C LEU A 19 3.19 -8.05 -1.89
N THR A 20 2.16 -7.36 -2.38
CA THR A 20 1.50 -6.25 -1.68
C THR A 20 0.15 -6.69 -1.15
N TYR A 21 -0.48 -5.83 -0.34
CA TYR A 21 -1.84 -6.04 0.16
C TYR A 21 -2.88 -6.15 -0.97
N GLN A 22 -2.64 -5.52 -2.13
CA GLN A 22 -3.50 -5.63 -3.31
C GLN A 22 -3.23 -6.91 -4.12
N GLY A 23 -2.26 -7.72 -3.70
CA GLY A 23 -1.83 -8.91 -4.38
C GLY A 23 -0.43 -8.78 -4.96
N GLN A 24 -0.17 -9.49 -6.06
CA GLN A 24 1.16 -9.55 -6.64
C GLN A 24 1.29 -8.48 -7.70
N GLU A 25 2.37 -7.69 -7.65
CA GLU A 25 2.63 -6.70 -8.68
C GLU A 25 2.84 -7.35 -10.05
N ARG A 26 2.34 -6.66 -11.07
CA ARG A 26 2.59 -7.06 -12.47
C ARG A 26 4.02 -6.77 -12.88
N LYS A 27 4.59 -5.69 -12.34
CA LYS A 27 5.95 -5.27 -12.64
C LYS A 27 6.96 -6.21 -11.97
N THR A 28 8.05 -6.46 -12.67
CA THR A 28 9.20 -7.20 -12.14
C THR A 28 10.39 -6.28 -12.03
N TYR A 29 11.20 -6.54 -11.03
CA TYR A 29 12.39 -5.77 -10.70
C TYR A 29 13.58 -6.71 -10.56
N THR A 30 14.78 -6.16 -10.74
CA THR A 30 16.03 -6.91 -10.59
C THR A 30 16.57 -6.73 -9.18
N PHE A 31 16.95 -7.84 -8.56
CA PHE A 31 17.55 -7.89 -7.23
C PHE A 31 18.87 -8.66 -7.31
N LYS A 32 19.74 -8.41 -6.34
CA LYS A 32 21.04 -9.07 -6.20
C LYS A 32 21.18 -9.76 -4.85
N VAL A 33 21.93 -10.84 -4.81
CA VAL A 33 22.38 -11.49 -3.58
C VAL A 33 23.82 -11.91 -3.76
N GLU A 34 24.65 -11.77 -2.74
CA GLU A 34 26.05 -12.15 -2.84
C GLU A 34 26.16 -13.67 -3.03
N LYS A 35 26.98 -14.14 -3.98
CA LYS A 35 27.05 -15.58 -4.31
C LYS A 35 27.46 -16.43 -3.12
N SER A 36 28.39 -15.93 -2.29
CA SER A 36 28.82 -16.59 -1.05
C SER A 36 27.65 -16.82 -0.10
N ARG A 37 26.80 -15.81 0.06
CA ARG A 37 25.59 -15.88 0.88
C ARG A 37 24.53 -16.79 0.26
N ASN A 38 24.32 -16.70 -1.06
CA ASN A 38 23.29 -17.48 -1.73
C ASN A 38 23.54 -18.99 -1.64
N LYS A 39 24.81 -19.42 -1.65
CA LYS A 39 25.19 -20.82 -1.43
C LYS A 39 24.70 -21.39 -0.09
N LEU A 40 24.55 -20.55 0.93
CA LEU A 40 24.10 -20.96 2.27
C LEU A 40 22.57 -20.99 2.39
N VAL A 41 21.92 -20.13 1.62
CA VAL A 41 20.51 -19.76 1.82
C VAL A 41 19.60 -20.36 0.74
N ASN A 42 20.18 -20.80 -0.38
CA ASN A 42 19.55 -21.53 -1.48
C ASN A 42 18.27 -20.88 -2.03
N ILE A 43 18.40 -19.65 -2.56
CA ILE A 43 17.28 -18.93 -3.17
C ILE A 43 17.01 -19.45 -4.58
N ASP A 44 15.79 -19.93 -4.82
CA ASP A 44 15.35 -20.47 -6.12
C ASP A 44 14.08 -19.75 -6.65
N VAL A 45 13.68 -20.10 -7.87
CA VAL A 45 12.44 -19.62 -8.48
C VAL A 45 11.24 -20.05 -7.66
N GLY A 46 10.38 -19.08 -7.32
CA GLY A 46 9.22 -19.31 -6.47
C GLY A 46 9.47 -19.00 -4.99
N SER A 47 10.73 -18.94 -4.54
CA SER A 47 11.07 -18.52 -3.18
C SER A 47 10.48 -17.14 -2.87
N ILE A 48 10.04 -16.98 -1.62
CA ILE A 48 9.65 -15.69 -1.08
C ILE A 48 10.83 -15.16 -0.30
N CYS A 49 11.15 -13.88 -0.49
CA CYS A 49 12.27 -13.25 0.19
C CYS A 49 11.88 -11.87 0.69
N GLU A 50 12.57 -11.40 1.71
CA GLU A 50 12.52 -10.02 2.14
C GLU A 50 13.48 -9.16 1.31
N ALA A 51 12.99 -8.00 0.89
CA ALA A 51 13.78 -6.94 0.28
C ALA A 51 13.17 -5.58 0.63
N PHE A 52 13.93 -4.51 0.46
CA PHE A 52 13.34 -3.18 0.51
C PHE A 52 12.45 -2.95 -0.70
N TYR A 53 11.28 -2.35 -0.48
CA TYR A 53 10.35 -1.94 -1.51
C TYR A 53 10.94 -0.84 -2.38
N GLN A 54 10.56 -0.76 -3.65
CA GLN A 54 11.04 0.30 -4.54
C GLN A 54 9.92 0.81 -5.42
N VAL A 55 9.91 2.13 -5.62
CA VAL A 55 8.98 2.83 -6.51
C VAL A 55 9.80 3.49 -7.61
N GLU A 56 9.20 3.71 -8.77
CA GLU A 56 9.87 4.45 -9.86
C GLU A 56 10.39 5.81 -9.35
N GLY A 57 11.68 6.08 -9.60
CA GLY A 57 12.35 7.33 -9.25
C GLY A 57 12.63 7.53 -7.75
N ASN A 58 12.30 6.59 -6.86
CA ASN A 58 12.58 6.70 -5.42
C ASN A 58 12.74 5.32 -4.74
N VAL A 59 13.85 5.14 -4.00
CA VAL A 59 13.99 4.01 -3.06
C VAL A 59 13.33 4.36 -1.75
N ILE A 60 12.30 3.60 -1.38
CA ILE A 60 11.66 3.73 -0.08
C ILE A 60 12.08 2.50 0.72
N PRO A 61 12.89 2.61 1.79
CA PRO A 61 13.39 1.45 2.53
C PRO A 61 12.31 0.84 3.46
N ILE A 62 11.13 0.55 2.91
CA ILE A 62 10.09 -0.26 3.57
C ILE A 62 10.44 -1.71 3.33
N LEU A 63 10.54 -2.50 4.40
CA LEU A 63 10.71 -3.95 4.28
C LEU A 63 9.47 -4.58 3.64
N SER A 64 9.67 -5.41 2.62
CA SER A 64 8.58 -6.02 1.85
C SER A 64 8.94 -7.43 1.37
N PHE A 65 7.93 -8.22 1.03
CA PHE A 65 8.10 -9.55 0.47
C PHE A 65 8.13 -9.51 -1.05
N ILE A 66 9.10 -10.21 -1.64
CA ILE A 66 9.25 -10.42 -3.07
C ILE A 66 9.12 -11.91 -3.39
N LYS A 67 8.50 -12.22 -4.53
CA LYS A 67 8.47 -13.58 -5.08
C LYS A 67 9.45 -13.69 -6.23
N ILE A 68 10.43 -14.59 -6.12
CA ILE A 68 11.42 -14.84 -7.16
C ILE A 68 10.74 -15.42 -8.41
N ARG A 69 10.97 -14.77 -9.55
CA ARG A 69 10.42 -15.19 -10.85
C ARG A 69 11.43 -15.90 -11.72
N LYS A 70 12.68 -15.44 -11.73
CA LYS A 70 13.71 -15.96 -12.62
C LYS A 70 15.10 -15.63 -12.09
N LYS A 71 16.04 -16.56 -12.25
CA LYS A 71 17.47 -16.32 -12.09
C LYS A 71 18.09 -15.83 -13.40
N ILE A 72 18.93 -14.80 -13.34
CA ILE A 72 19.73 -14.34 -14.48
C ILE A 72 21.02 -15.15 -14.50
N VAL A 73 21.13 -16.05 -15.47
CA VAL A 73 22.20 -17.07 -15.54
C VAL A 73 23.30 -16.78 -16.55
N THR A 74 23.07 -15.85 -17.49
CA THR A 74 24.06 -15.53 -18.52
C THR A 74 24.56 -14.10 -18.38
N LYS A 75 25.88 -13.93 -18.52
CA LYS A 75 26.56 -12.64 -18.39
C LYS A 75 26.07 -11.61 -19.41
N ASP A 76 25.78 -12.04 -20.64
CA ASP A 76 25.24 -11.15 -21.70
C ASP A 76 23.82 -10.69 -21.41
N LYS A 77 23.00 -11.56 -20.81
CA LYS A 77 21.66 -11.17 -20.38
C LYS A 77 21.73 -10.22 -19.20
N PHE A 78 22.59 -10.51 -18.21
CA PHE A 78 22.84 -9.60 -17.10
C PHE A 78 23.28 -8.22 -17.58
N ARG A 79 24.24 -8.13 -18.49
CA ARG A 79 24.70 -6.85 -19.06
C ARG A 79 23.57 -6.05 -19.69
N ARG A 80 22.67 -6.70 -20.42
CA ARG A 80 21.51 -6.05 -21.03
C ARG A 80 20.53 -5.55 -19.98
N ASP A 81 20.12 -6.43 -19.07
CA ASP A 81 19.13 -6.13 -18.03
C ASP A 81 19.66 -5.07 -17.05
N TYR A 82 20.96 -5.11 -16.72
CA TYR A 82 21.64 -4.14 -15.85
C TYR A 82 21.69 -2.75 -16.51
N ARG A 83 22.08 -2.66 -17.79
CA ARG A 83 22.06 -1.38 -18.53
C ARG A 83 20.64 -0.83 -18.63
N GLN A 84 19.65 -1.69 -18.84
CA GLN A 84 18.25 -1.27 -18.84
C GLN A 84 17.82 -0.73 -17.46
N SER A 85 18.26 -1.36 -16.36
CA SER A 85 17.97 -0.85 -15.01
C SER A 85 18.60 0.52 -14.75
N LEU A 86 19.85 0.75 -15.19
CA LEU A 86 20.54 2.04 -15.07
C LEU A 86 19.78 3.17 -15.78
N ASN A 87 19.14 2.87 -16.91
CA ASN A 87 18.35 3.83 -17.67
C ASN A 87 16.95 4.09 -17.08
N SER A 88 16.53 3.31 -16.08
CA SER A 88 15.17 3.34 -15.53
C SER A 88 15.04 4.06 -14.19
N ASP A 89 16.13 4.62 -13.64
CA ASP A 89 16.20 5.22 -12.29
C ASP A 89 15.71 4.30 -11.16
N ILE A 90 15.68 2.98 -11.41
CA ILE A 90 15.28 1.95 -10.45
C ILE A 90 16.53 1.18 -10.04
N PRO A 91 16.95 1.22 -8.77
CA PRO A 91 18.17 0.58 -8.35
C PRO A 91 18.02 -0.94 -8.19
N ILE A 92 19.13 -1.64 -8.33
CA ILE A 92 19.18 -3.07 -8.04
C ILE A 92 19.42 -3.26 -6.53
N LEU A 93 18.36 -3.63 -5.82
CA LEU A 93 18.38 -3.83 -4.39
C LEU A 93 18.88 -5.22 -4.00
N THR A 94 19.42 -5.31 -2.78
CA THR A 94 19.92 -6.55 -2.20
C THR A 94 18.77 -7.35 -1.60
N ILE A 95 18.70 -8.66 -1.88
CA ILE A 95 17.82 -9.58 -1.18
C ILE A 95 18.33 -9.74 0.25
N ILE A 96 17.46 -9.49 1.23
CA ILE A 96 17.82 -9.51 2.65
C ILE A 96 17.88 -10.93 3.15
N LYS A 97 16.83 -11.73 3.02
CA LYS A 97 16.79 -13.15 3.40
C LYS A 97 15.58 -13.84 2.75
N PRO A 98 15.56 -15.17 2.58
CA PRO A 98 14.34 -15.90 2.29
C PRO A 98 13.40 -15.78 3.48
N GLU A 99 12.11 -15.83 3.19
CA GLU A 99 11.07 -15.98 4.20
C GLU A 99 10.59 -17.43 4.20
N THR A 100 10.68 -18.09 5.35
CA THR A 100 10.36 -19.51 5.51
C THR A 100 9.01 -19.74 6.15
N GLU A 101 8.46 -18.74 6.85
CA GLU A 101 7.18 -18.84 7.56
C GLU A 101 6.02 -18.19 6.78
N PHE A 102 6.26 -17.72 5.56
CA PHE A 102 5.21 -17.10 4.75
C PHE A 102 4.18 -18.14 4.29
N ASP A 103 2.98 -18.08 4.87
CA ASP A 103 1.84 -18.88 4.43
C ASP A 103 1.31 -18.36 3.08
N ILE A 104 1.73 -19.01 2.01
CA ILE A 104 1.31 -18.65 0.66
C ILE A 104 -0.16 -18.98 0.40
N ASP A 105 -0.73 -19.96 1.10
CA ASP A 105 -2.12 -20.35 0.93
C ASP A 105 -3.05 -19.34 1.63
N GLU A 106 -2.69 -18.87 2.82
CA GLU A 106 -3.34 -17.74 3.48
C GLU A 106 -3.27 -16.48 2.60
N TYR A 107 -2.09 -16.14 2.08
CA TYR A 107 -1.93 -15.02 1.14
C TYR A 107 -2.83 -15.15 -0.10
N ASN A 108 -2.89 -16.34 -0.69
CA ASN A 108 -3.73 -16.59 -1.87
C ASN A 108 -5.23 -16.54 -1.55
N LEU A 109 -5.63 -17.02 -0.37
CA LEU A 109 -7.00 -16.95 0.14
C LEU A 109 -7.42 -15.49 0.32
N VAL A 110 -6.65 -14.71 1.09
CA VAL A 110 -6.88 -13.27 1.30
C VAL A 110 -6.96 -12.55 -0.05
N LYS A 111 -6.02 -12.82 -0.97
CA LYS A 111 -6.05 -12.25 -2.32
C LYS A 111 -7.32 -12.59 -3.11
N LYS A 112 -7.84 -13.81 -2.98
CA LYS A 112 -9.08 -14.25 -3.64
C LYS A 112 -10.30 -13.55 -3.02
N GLU A 113 -10.35 -13.44 -1.71
CA GLU A 113 -11.40 -12.71 -0.99
C GLU A 113 -11.39 -11.24 -1.36
N TRP A 114 -10.22 -10.59 -1.35
CA TRP A 114 -10.03 -9.20 -1.78
C TRP A 114 -10.49 -8.96 -3.21
N LYS A 115 -10.14 -9.84 -4.15
CA LYS A 115 -10.65 -9.76 -5.54
C LYS A 115 -12.17 -9.90 -5.60
N SER A 116 -12.75 -10.70 -4.71
CA SER A 116 -14.21 -10.89 -4.64
C SER A 116 -14.89 -9.64 -4.06
N LEU A 117 -14.32 -9.04 -3.02
CA LEU A 117 -14.77 -7.76 -2.46
C LEU A 117 -14.66 -6.61 -3.49
N LEU A 118 -13.56 -6.54 -4.23
CA LEU A 118 -13.39 -5.56 -5.32
C LEU A 118 -14.41 -5.78 -6.46
N LYS A 119 -14.75 -7.03 -6.78
CA LYS A 119 -15.79 -7.35 -7.76
C LYS A 119 -17.18 -6.96 -7.29
N LEU A 120 -17.48 -7.11 -6.00
CA LEU A 120 -18.74 -6.67 -5.41
C LEU A 120 -18.87 -5.14 -5.45
N ASN A 121 -17.78 -4.41 -5.24
CA ASN A 121 -17.75 -2.95 -5.34
C ASN A 121 -17.80 -2.41 -6.79
N ASN A 122 -17.47 -3.22 -7.80
CA ASN A 122 -17.60 -2.82 -9.22
C ASN A 122 -19.05 -2.77 -9.73
N ALA A 123 -20.04 -3.10 -8.90
CA ALA A 123 -21.46 -2.86 -9.19
C ALA A 123 -21.88 -1.39 -8.94
N SER A 124 -21.03 -0.61 -8.27
CA SER A 124 -21.25 0.82 -7.99
C SER A 124 -20.40 1.67 -8.93
N SER A 125 -21.06 2.19 -9.98
CA SER A 125 -20.69 3.30 -10.86
C SER A 125 -19.20 3.69 -11.04
N LYS A 126 -18.73 3.56 -12.29
CA LYS A 126 -17.49 4.15 -12.87
C LYS A 126 -17.25 5.65 -12.54
N ARG A 127 -18.24 6.37 -12.01
CA ARG A 127 -18.16 7.79 -11.66
C ARG A 127 -17.45 8.05 -10.33
N ASP A 128 -17.36 7.07 -9.44
CA ASP A 128 -16.69 7.25 -8.13
C ASP A 128 -15.16 7.11 -8.23
N LEU A 129 -14.67 6.40 -9.25
CA LEU A 129 -13.24 6.31 -9.59
C LEU A 129 -12.61 7.63 -10.09
N ILE A 130 -13.43 8.63 -10.42
CA ILE A 130 -12.97 9.92 -10.98
C ILE A 130 -12.81 10.99 -9.87
N ASN A 131 -13.41 10.78 -8.69
CA ASN A 131 -13.39 11.75 -7.59
C ASN A 131 -12.45 11.41 -6.42
N ASP A 132 -11.72 10.29 -6.49
CA ASP A 132 -10.72 9.99 -5.49
C ASP A 132 -9.48 10.85 -5.71
N LYS A 133 -9.22 11.73 -4.73
CA LYS A 133 -7.91 12.38 -4.55
C LYS A 133 -6.82 11.33 -4.76
N PRO A 134 -5.70 11.67 -5.42
CA PRO A 134 -4.69 10.70 -5.87
C PRO A 134 -3.96 9.91 -4.77
N PHE A 135 -4.36 10.07 -3.49
CA PHE A 135 -3.85 9.35 -2.33
C PHE A 135 -5.01 8.86 -1.46
N SER A 136 -5.61 7.72 -1.81
CA SER A 136 -6.73 7.14 -1.05
C SER A 136 -6.29 6.53 0.29
N ASP A 137 -5.03 6.10 0.42
CA ASP A 137 -4.49 5.50 1.65
C ASP A 137 -3.66 6.50 2.47
N LYS A 138 -4.03 6.72 3.74
CA LYS A 138 -3.28 7.61 4.67
C LYS A 138 -1.84 7.17 4.89
N PHE A 139 -1.59 5.87 4.83
CA PHE A 139 -0.24 5.29 4.86
C PHE A 139 0.59 5.77 3.67
N THR A 140 0.01 5.76 2.48
CA THR A 140 0.63 6.23 1.24
C THR A 140 0.93 7.73 1.32
N LEU A 141 -0.03 8.53 1.80
CA LEU A 141 0.17 9.97 1.98
C LEU A 141 1.26 10.29 3.02
N TYR A 142 1.27 9.60 4.16
CA TYR A 142 2.30 9.72 5.18
C TYR A 142 3.67 9.39 4.62
N SER A 143 3.79 8.22 3.98
CA SER A 143 5.05 7.75 3.41
C SER A 143 5.60 8.75 2.41
N GLN A 144 4.78 9.22 1.45
CA GLN A 144 5.22 10.16 0.41
C GLN A 144 5.65 11.52 0.95
N ILE A 145 4.95 12.07 1.95
CA ILE A 145 5.35 13.32 2.59
C ILE A 145 6.74 13.18 3.23
N HIS A 146 7.00 12.07 3.94
CA HIS A 146 8.30 11.81 4.55
C HIS A 146 9.40 11.54 3.52
N ILE A 147 9.10 10.80 2.45
CA ILE A 147 10.04 10.53 1.35
C ILE A 147 10.46 11.84 0.68
N LEU A 148 9.50 12.67 0.26
CA LEU A 148 9.82 13.92 -0.41
C LEU A 148 10.62 14.87 0.51
N SER A 149 10.31 14.88 1.81
CA SER A 149 11.08 15.67 2.78
C SER A 149 12.49 15.13 3.01
N GLN A 150 12.70 13.80 3.02
CA GLN A 150 14.03 13.19 3.10
C GLN A 150 14.87 13.50 1.85
N ASN A 151 14.22 13.59 0.69
CA ASN A 151 14.82 13.99 -0.57
C ASN A 151 15.05 15.50 -0.70
N GLY A 152 14.90 16.26 0.39
CA GLY A 152 15.22 17.70 0.42
C GLY A 152 14.16 18.63 -0.16
N TYR A 153 12.97 18.13 -0.53
CA TYR A 153 11.90 18.99 -1.05
C TYR A 153 11.37 19.91 0.06
N SER A 154 11.17 21.18 -0.29
CA SER A 154 10.55 22.14 0.63
C SER A 154 9.10 21.78 0.88
N ARG A 155 8.56 22.09 2.08
CA ARG A 155 7.15 21.82 2.41
C ARG A 155 6.16 22.40 1.40
N LYS A 156 6.51 23.53 0.78
CA LYS A 156 5.73 24.16 -0.29
C LYS A 156 5.74 23.28 -1.55
N SER A 157 6.91 22.82 -1.97
CA SER A 157 7.07 21.94 -3.12
C SER A 157 6.37 20.59 -2.90
N ILE A 158 6.43 20.01 -1.70
CA ILE A 158 5.70 18.78 -1.34
C ILE A 158 4.19 18.99 -1.46
N ALA A 159 3.68 20.12 -0.98
CA ALA A 159 2.26 20.44 -1.01
C ALA A 159 1.74 20.58 -2.45
N GLU A 160 2.51 21.28 -3.29
CA GLU A 160 2.23 21.45 -4.72
C GLU A 160 2.30 20.11 -5.47
N ASN A 161 3.33 19.30 -5.19
CA ASN A 161 3.54 18.00 -5.84
C ASN A 161 2.43 16.98 -5.50
N LEU A 162 2.00 16.94 -4.24
CA LEU A 162 0.97 16.02 -3.77
C LEU A 162 -0.47 16.59 -3.88
N GLY A 163 -0.65 17.82 -4.37
CA GLY A 163 -1.96 18.46 -4.46
C GLY A 163 -2.68 18.61 -3.11
N ILE A 164 -1.92 18.76 -2.02
CA ILE A 164 -2.46 18.87 -0.65
C ILE A 164 -2.10 20.21 -0.02
N HIS A 165 -2.83 20.59 1.02
CA HIS A 165 -2.54 21.82 1.74
C HIS A 165 -1.17 21.73 2.46
N ARG A 166 -0.37 22.82 2.43
CA ARG A 166 0.94 22.90 3.11
C ARG A 166 0.90 22.57 4.61
N ASN A 167 -0.23 22.83 5.27
CA ASN A 167 -0.41 22.49 6.68
C ASN A 167 -0.58 20.97 6.87
N THR A 168 -1.11 20.25 5.89
CA THR A 168 -1.16 18.79 5.88
C THR A 168 0.27 18.24 5.84
N VAL A 169 1.12 18.74 4.96
CA VAL A 169 2.55 18.39 4.92
C VAL A 169 3.21 18.62 6.28
N SER A 170 3.07 19.82 6.83
CA SER A 170 3.65 20.17 8.13
C SER A 170 3.15 19.28 9.27
N ARG A 171 1.86 18.92 9.25
CA ARG A 171 1.26 18.02 10.24
C ARG A 171 1.83 16.62 10.14
N TYR A 172 1.89 16.06 8.94
CA TYR A 172 2.38 14.70 8.73
C TYR A 172 3.88 14.59 9.04
N LEU A 173 4.71 15.56 8.66
CA LEU A 173 6.14 15.57 8.99
C LEU A 173 6.47 15.61 10.50
N LYS A 174 5.53 16.06 11.34
CA LYS A 174 5.70 16.04 12.80
C LYS A 174 5.46 14.67 13.41
N ILE A 175 4.76 13.80 12.70
CA ILE A 175 4.43 12.46 13.15
C ILE A 175 5.66 11.58 12.87
N LYS A 176 6.19 10.94 13.90
CA LYS A 176 7.48 10.22 13.81
C LYS A 176 7.30 8.77 13.37
N SER A 177 6.12 8.20 13.57
CA SER A 177 5.80 6.84 13.16
C SER A 177 4.38 6.71 12.64
N TYR A 178 4.13 5.73 11.78
CA TYR A 178 2.78 5.46 11.29
C TYR A 178 1.83 5.04 12.43
N SER A 179 2.33 4.32 13.44
CA SER A 179 1.55 4.00 14.64
C SER A 179 1.10 5.26 15.40
N GLU A 180 1.91 6.32 15.43
CA GLU A 180 1.51 7.62 16.00
C GLU A 180 0.40 8.30 15.17
N LEU A 181 0.42 8.16 13.83
CA LEU A 181 -0.66 8.62 12.96
C LEU A 181 -1.98 7.88 13.24
N GLU A 182 -1.93 6.56 13.36
CA GLU A 182 -3.10 5.73 13.70
C GLU A 182 -3.66 6.06 15.09
N LEU A 183 -2.79 6.31 16.07
CA LEU A 183 -3.18 6.74 17.42
C LEU A 183 -3.83 8.13 17.43
N LEU A 184 -3.37 9.06 16.58
CA LEU A 184 -3.97 10.38 16.43
C LEU A 184 -5.34 10.31 15.72
N ASP A 185 -5.50 9.40 14.76
CA ASP A 185 -6.76 9.18 14.06
C ASP A 185 -7.79 8.45 14.92
N SER A 186 -7.38 7.46 15.71
CA SER A 186 -8.26 6.80 16.69
C SER A 186 -8.65 7.75 17.84
N LYS A 187 -7.84 8.79 18.11
CA LYS A 187 -8.19 9.93 18.97
C LYS A 187 -9.08 10.98 18.29
N ARG A 188 -9.34 10.93 16.97
CA ARG A 188 -10.38 11.79 16.36
C ARG A 188 -11.73 11.36 16.92
N ARG A 189 -12.23 12.16 17.86
CA ARG A 189 -13.50 12.03 18.60
C ARG A 189 -14.41 10.94 18.04
N LYS A 190 -14.55 9.85 18.79
CA LYS A 190 -15.72 8.96 18.68
C LYS A 190 -16.95 9.87 18.62
N THR A 191 -17.50 10.03 17.42
CA THR A 191 -18.71 10.84 17.26
C THR A 191 -19.82 10.16 18.05
N LYS A 192 -20.79 10.91 18.55
CA LYS A 192 -21.98 10.31 19.20
C LYS A 192 -22.62 9.20 18.34
N LEU A 193 -22.45 9.30 17.01
CA LEU A 193 -22.95 8.33 16.03
C LEU A 193 -22.08 7.05 15.93
N SER A 194 -20.82 7.10 16.34
CA SER A 194 -19.89 5.97 16.24
C SER A 194 -20.37 4.72 16.96
N ALA A 195 -21.07 4.88 18.10
CA ALA A 195 -21.66 3.77 18.86
C ALA A 195 -22.85 3.09 18.15
N PHE A 196 -23.40 3.71 17.11
CA PHE A 196 -24.60 3.23 16.42
C PHE A 196 -24.36 2.85 14.95
N ARG A 197 -23.11 2.91 14.47
CA ARG A 197 -22.79 2.69 13.03
C ARG A 197 -23.19 1.30 12.55
N ASP A 198 -22.83 0.27 13.29
CA ASP A 198 -23.12 -1.12 12.91
C ASP A 198 -24.63 -1.37 12.83
N TYR A 199 -25.37 -0.81 13.78
CA TYR A 199 -26.83 -0.87 13.79
C TYR A 199 -27.47 -0.15 12.58
N ILE A 200 -26.93 0.99 12.16
CA ILE A 200 -27.43 1.73 10.99
C ILE A 200 -27.20 0.92 9.70
N LEU A 201 -26.02 0.30 9.56
CA LEU A 201 -25.68 -0.53 8.40
C LEU A 201 -26.57 -1.78 8.33
N ASP A 202 -26.82 -2.43 9.46
CA ASP A 202 -27.75 -3.57 9.55
C ASP A 202 -29.19 -3.19 9.16
N LEU A 203 -29.66 -2.00 9.56
CA LEU A 203 -30.97 -1.48 9.14
C LEU A 203 -31.05 -1.20 7.63
N GLN A 204 -29.99 -0.66 7.03
CA GLN A 204 -29.95 -0.43 5.57
C GLN A 204 -29.98 -1.75 4.79
N LEU A 205 -29.32 -2.79 5.32
CA LEU A 205 -29.30 -4.12 4.69
C LEU A 205 -30.66 -4.81 4.78
N LYS A 206 -31.30 -4.77 5.95
CA LYS A 206 -32.59 -5.44 6.21
C LYS A 206 -33.79 -4.71 5.60
N SER A 207 -33.70 -3.39 5.46
CA SER A 207 -34.80 -2.55 4.97
C SER A 207 -34.30 -1.51 3.96
N PRO A 208 -34.08 -1.88 2.68
CA PRO A 208 -33.51 -0.97 1.67
C PRO A 208 -34.31 0.32 1.45
N GLN A 209 -35.61 0.31 1.77
CA GLN A 209 -36.51 1.45 1.61
C GLN A 209 -36.60 2.36 2.85
N ILE A 210 -35.87 2.05 3.93
CA ILE A 210 -35.94 2.83 5.16
C ILE A 210 -35.41 4.25 4.91
N THR A 211 -36.17 5.26 5.34
CA THR A 211 -35.75 6.65 5.17
C THR A 211 -34.74 7.03 6.24
N GLY A 212 -33.83 7.95 5.92
CA GLY A 212 -32.87 8.46 6.91
C GLY A 212 -33.54 9.20 8.09
N SER A 213 -34.75 9.72 7.88
CA SER A 213 -35.60 10.25 8.96
C SER A 213 -36.04 9.17 9.94
N GLU A 214 -36.38 7.99 9.42
CA GLU A 214 -36.83 6.88 10.25
C GLU A 214 -35.68 6.21 10.99
N ILE A 215 -34.52 6.07 10.34
CA ILE A 215 -33.28 5.64 11.01
C ILE A 215 -32.96 6.59 12.16
N TYR A 216 -32.99 7.91 11.94
CA TYR A 216 -32.74 8.89 12.99
C TYR A 216 -33.71 8.74 14.17
N HIS A 217 -35.01 8.54 13.90
CA HIS A 217 -36.00 8.37 14.97
C HIS A 217 -35.76 7.09 15.79
N ARG A 218 -35.35 5.98 15.15
CA ARG A 218 -34.96 4.74 15.84
C ARG A 218 -33.72 4.94 16.71
N LEU A 219 -32.73 5.66 16.20
CA LEU A 219 -31.53 6.01 16.97
C LEU A 219 -31.87 6.86 18.20
N GLN A 220 -32.76 7.85 18.07
CA GLN A 220 -33.21 8.65 19.21
C GLN A 220 -33.86 7.79 20.30
N LYS A 221 -34.68 6.79 19.93
CA LYS A 221 -35.26 5.83 20.89
C LYS A 221 -34.20 4.97 21.59
N MET A 222 -33.04 4.76 20.98
CA MET A 222 -31.90 4.04 21.55
C MET A 222 -30.93 4.95 22.32
N GLY A 223 -31.30 6.21 22.57
CA GLY A 223 -30.49 7.16 23.34
C GLY A 223 -29.48 7.97 22.51
N TYR A 224 -29.61 8.00 21.18
CA TYR A 224 -28.79 8.88 20.35
C TYR A 224 -29.20 10.34 20.52
N ASP A 225 -28.26 11.16 21.01
CA ASP A 225 -28.43 12.59 21.28
C ASP A 225 -27.68 13.48 20.26
N GLY A 226 -27.30 12.91 19.11
CA GLY A 226 -26.66 13.64 18.02
C GLY A 226 -27.66 14.17 16.99
N SER A 227 -27.16 14.87 15.96
CA SER A 227 -28.01 15.54 14.99
C SER A 227 -28.52 14.60 13.89
N LYS A 228 -29.75 14.83 13.41
CA LYS A 228 -30.31 14.17 12.21
C LYS A 228 -29.39 14.31 11.00
N ARG A 229 -28.74 15.47 10.83
CA ARG A 229 -27.80 15.74 9.74
C ARG A 229 -26.60 14.80 9.77
N SER A 230 -26.09 14.44 10.95
CA SER A 230 -24.99 13.48 11.10
C SER A 230 -25.38 12.09 10.62
N VAL A 231 -26.60 11.65 10.92
CA VAL A 231 -27.14 10.37 10.42
C VAL A 231 -27.30 10.40 8.90
N LEU A 232 -27.88 11.47 8.35
CA LEU A 232 -28.08 11.61 6.91
C LEU A 232 -26.76 11.67 6.13
N ASN A 233 -25.74 12.35 6.66
CA ASN A 233 -24.40 12.37 6.05
C ASN A 233 -23.79 10.97 6.05
N PHE A 234 -23.86 10.25 7.18
CA PHE A 234 -23.37 8.88 7.27
C PHE A 234 -24.08 7.95 6.27
N LEU A 235 -25.40 8.07 6.13
CA LEU A 235 -26.17 7.31 5.13
C LEU A 235 -25.82 7.67 3.69
N LYS A 236 -25.52 8.96 3.41
CA LYS A 236 -25.09 9.41 2.08
C LYS A 236 -23.71 8.89 1.71
N GLU A 237 -22.79 8.87 2.67
CA GLU A 237 -21.43 8.32 2.51
C GLU A 237 -21.43 6.79 2.31
N ASN A 238 -22.48 6.10 2.78
CA ASN A 238 -22.62 4.64 2.73
C ASN A 238 -23.81 4.18 1.85
N ARG A 239 -24.19 4.97 0.84
CA ARG A 239 -25.14 4.56 -0.21
C ARG A 239 -24.34 4.06 -1.41
N ASN A 240 -24.57 2.81 -1.80
CA ASN A 240 -24.09 2.23 -3.07
C ASN A 240 -24.66 2.99 -4.27
#